data_AF-A0A1Y3NNE9-F1
#
_entry.id   AF-A0A1Y3NNE9-F1
#
_cell.length_a   1.000
_cell.length_b   1.000
_cell.length_c   1.000
_cell.angle_alpha   90.00
_cell.angle_beta   90.00
_cell.angle_gamma   90.00
#
_symmetry.space_group_name_H-M   'P 1'
#
loop_
_entity.id
_entity.type
_entity.pdbx_description
1 polymer ?
#
loop_
_entity_poly.entity_id
_entity_poly.type
_entity_poly.pdbx_seq_one_letter_code
_entity_poly.pdbx_strand_id
1 'polypeptide(L)'
;TIKECTDLSDLWYKEFYLELSKKIQFPVEMSLPYILTSHILETDSYNLIEYVLYPLDIYNDAAQHALYKLHSKYLYDEIEAEVNLCFHNFMFTLCQKIFTHFKIHGTTSLIGVELLRKTNKTGHFQNDYLPLDHYDSVLRQKSFMLLGRNINISKIISDNMCNFMKSSLETIISKFEQSDITGVIDLDLMLQSSKMAFNFMSKYLTLESFESLLMQADEALSMVNFNGRIVSHIIAQLYNDFLENWCYNSSTE
;
A
#
# COMPACT_ATOMS: atom_id res chain seq x y z
N THR A 1 27.86 -24.34 -17.07
CA THR A 1 27.38 -25.30 -16.05
C THR A 1 26.42 -24.68 -15.05
N ILE A 2 26.82 -23.87 -14.06
CA ILE A 2 25.84 -23.35 -13.06
C ILE A 2 24.74 -22.49 -13.69
N LYS A 3 25.11 -21.49 -14.52
CA LYS A 3 24.14 -20.61 -15.20
C LYS A 3 23.20 -21.35 -16.16
N GLU A 4 23.63 -22.47 -16.72
CA GLU A 4 22.79 -23.29 -17.61
C GLU A 4 21.85 -24.20 -16.81
N CYS A 5 22.23 -24.57 -15.58
CA CYS A 5 21.39 -25.36 -14.68
C CYS A 5 20.33 -24.50 -13.96
N THR A 6 20.52 -23.18 -13.89
CA THR A 6 19.57 -22.24 -13.27
C THR A 6 18.83 -21.39 -14.30
N ASP A 7 18.93 -21.72 -15.60
CA ASP A 7 18.32 -20.92 -16.66
C ASP A 7 16.80 -21.11 -16.65
N LEU A 8 16.08 -20.07 -16.22
CA LEU A 8 14.61 -20.03 -16.24
C LEU A 8 14.08 -19.09 -17.33
N SER A 9 14.92 -18.66 -18.29
CA SER A 9 14.56 -17.70 -19.33
C SER A 9 13.37 -18.15 -20.19
N ASP A 10 13.24 -19.46 -20.40
CA ASP A 10 12.25 -20.06 -21.30
C ASP A 10 10.81 -19.89 -20.80
N LEU A 11 10.63 -19.57 -19.52
CA LEU A 11 9.32 -19.35 -18.91
C LEU A 11 8.63 -18.07 -19.39
N TRP A 12 9.38 -17.12 -19.96
CA TRP A 12 8.82 -15.88 -20.52
C TRP A 12 8.51 -16.00 -22.02
N TYR A 13 9.32 -16.75 -22.77
CA TYR A 13 9.20 -16.80 -24.23
C TYR A 13 7.90 -17.46 -24.69
N LYS A 14 7.17 -16.75 -25.56
CA LYS A 14 5.82 -17.12 -26.02
C LYS A 14 5.67 -17.13 -27.55
N GLU A 15 6.76 -17.01 -28.30
CA GLU A 15 6.79 -16.91 -29.76
C GLU A 15 6.09 -18.08 -30.48
N PHE A 16 6.35 -19.30 -30.03
CA PHE A 16 5.69 -20.49 -30.59
C PHE A 16 4.15 -20.40 -30.51
N TYR A 17 3.64 -19.91 -29.38
CA TYR A 17 2.19 -19.75 -29.16
C TYR A 17 1.63 -18.51 -29.90
N LEU A 18 2.43 -17.46 -30.08
CA LEU A 18 2.06 -16.29 -30.89
C LEU A 18 1.87 -16.68 -32.36
N GLU A 19 2.80 -17.46 -32.91
CA GLU A 19 2.73 -17.96 -34.29
C GLU A 19 1.51 -18.86 -34.50
N LEU A 20 1.25 -19.78 -33.55
CA LEU A 20 0.10 -20.69 -33.63
C LEU A 20 -1.24 -19.96 -33.51
N SER A 21 -1.31 -18.90 -32.70
CA SER A 21 -2.54 -18.12 -32.48
C SER A 21 -2.75 -16.97 -33.46
N LYS A 22 -1.76 -16.69 -34.33
CA LYS A 22 -1.72 -15.54 -35.26
C LYS A 22 -1.98 -14.20 -34.55
N LYS A 23 -1.52 -14.07 -33.31
CA LYS A 23 -1.60 -12.83 -32.53
C LYS A 23 -0.24 -12.15 -32.51
N ILE A 24 -0.26 -10.82 -32.49
CA ILE A 24 0.95 -10.00 -32.41
C ILE A 24 1.52 -10.03 -30.99
N GLN A 25 0.66 -10.06 -29.96
CA GLN A 25 1.08 -10.08 -28.56
C GLN A 25 0.03 -10.73 -27.65
N PHE A 26 0.49 -11.31 -26.54
CA PHE A 26 -0.37 -11.75 -25.44
C PHE A 26 -0.44 -10.67 -24.34
N PRO A 27 -1.60 -10.52 -23.66
CA PRO A 27 -1.71 -9.65 -22.51
C PRO A 27 -0.78 -10.11 -21.37
N VAL A 28 -0.39 -9.16 -20.52
CA VAL A 28 0.54 -9.38 -19.40
C VAL A 28 0.02 -10.40 -18.39
N GLU A 29 -1.30 -10.49 -18.23
CA GLU A 29 -1.98 -11.49 -17.40
C GLU A 29 -1.70 -12.94 -17.82
N MET A 30 -1.27 -13.16 -19.06
CA MET A 30 -0.89 -14.48 -19.58
C MET A 30 0.62 -14.76 -19.43
N SER A 31 1.39 -13.82 -18.89
CA SER A 31 2.82 -13.98 -18.66
C SER A 31 3.08 -14.74 -17.36
N LEU A 32 3.84 -15.83 -17.43
CA LEU A 32 4.07 -16.69 -16.28
C LEU A 32 4.76 -15.97 -15.10
N PRO A 33 5.82 -15.15 -15.30
CA PRO A 33 6.40 -14.36 -14.22
C PRO A 33 5.38 -13.46 -13.50
N TYR A 34 4.47 -12.83 -14.26
CA TYR A 34 3.42 -12.00 -13.69
C TYR A 34 2.39 -12.82 -12.92
N ILE A 35 1.92 -13.93 -13.49
CA ILE A 35 0.96 -14.85 -12.85
C ILE A 35 1.49 -15.34 -11.50
N LEU A 36 2.76 -15.73 -11.44
CA LEU A 36 3.38 -16.19 -10.18
C LEU A 36 3.45 -15.06 -9.15
N THR A 37 3.84 -13.86 -9.58
CA THR A 37 3.91 -12.69 -8.71
C THR A 37 2.53 -12.29 -8.19
N SER A 38 1.52 -12.25 -9.06
CA SER A 38 0.15 -11.90 -8.70
C SER A 38 -0.46 -12.94 -7.77
N HIS A 39 -0.20 -14.23 -8.02
CA HIS A 39 -0.69 -15.30 -7.16
C HIS A 39 -0.11 -15.24 -5.73
N ILE A 40 1.18 -14.93 -5.58
CA ILE A 40 1.79 -14.72 -4.26
C ILE A 40 1.12 -13.54 -3.55
N LEU A 41 0.87 -12.45 -4.28
CA LEU A 41 0.17 -11.30 -3.72
C LEU A 41 -1.27 -11.64 -3.34
N GLU A 42 -2.02 -12.40 -4.13
CA GLU A 42 -3.43 -12.72 -3.85
C GLU A 42 -3.63 -13.71 -2.70
N THR A 43 -2.74 -14.69 -2.55
CA THR A 43 -2.95 -15.83 -1.64
C THR A 43 -2.67 -15.50 -0.17
N ASP A 44 -2.19 -14.29 0.16
CA ASP A 44 -1.91 -13.76 1.51
C ASP A 44 -1.14 -14.72 2.44
N SER A 45 -0.39 -15.66 1.86
CA SER A 45 0.31 -16.71 2.59
C SER A 45 1.63 -16.18 3.17
N TYR A 46 1.76 -16.26 4.50
CA TYR A 46 2.94 -15.75 5.25
C TYR A 46 4.28 -16.21 4.66
N ASN A 47 4.39 -17.48 4.29
CA ASN A 47 5.63 -18.05 3.80
C ASN A 47 6.02 -17.54 2.41
N LEU A 48 5.05 -17.14 1.58
CA LEU A 48 5.30 -16.83 0.17
C LEU A 48 5.71 -15.38 -0.07
N ILE A 49 5.38 -14.47 0.85
CA ILE A 49 5.68 -13.03 0.67
C ILE A 49 7.18 -12.74 0.62
N GLU A 50 7.99 -13.54 1.34
CA GLU A 50 9.45 -13.42 1.30
C GLU A 50 10.01 -13.75 -0.09
N TYR A 51 9.26 -14.55 -0.85
CA TYR A 51 9.67 -14.99 -2.18
C TYR A 51 9.10 -14.13 -3.32
N VAL A 52 8.38 -13.06 -3.00
CA VAL A 52 7.63 -12.30 -4.01
C VAL A 52 8.52 -11.66 -5.09
N LEU A 53 9.80 -11.43 -4.81
CA LEU A 53 10.74 -10.88 -5.78
C LEU A 53 11.42 -11.94 -6.68
N TYR A 54 11.39 -13.23 -6.34
CA TYR A 54 12.06 -14.24 -7.17
C TYR A 54 11.41 -14.42 -8.54
N PRO A 55 10.07 -14.42 -8.69
CA PRO A 55 9.47 -14.50 -10.02
C PRO A 55 9.85 -13.31 -10.92
N LEU A 56 10.14 -12.14 -10.35
CA LEU A 56 10.62 -10.98 -11.11
C LEU A 56 12.03 -11.18 -11.68
N ASP A 57 12.83 -12.08 -11.09
CA ASP A 57 14.17 -12.41 -11.58
C ASP A 57 14.14 -13.22 -12.89
N ILE A 58 13.03 -13.90 -13.19
CA ILE A 58 12.81 -14.58 -14.47
C ILE A 58 12.94 -13.58 -15.64
N TYR A 59 12.55 -12.32 -15.42
CA TYR A 59 12.74 -11.27 -16.42
C TYR A 59 14.20 -10.91 -16.65
N ASN A 60 15.06 -11.01 -15.63
CA ASN A 60 16.50 -10.81 -15.80
C ASN A 60 17.11 -11.93 -16.65
N ASP A 61 16.71 -13.18 -16.41
CA ASP A 61 17.15 -14.33 -17.20
C ASP A 61 16.68 -14.22 -18.65
N ALA A 62 15.40 -13.90 -18.87
CA ALA A 62 14.82 -13.70 -20.19
C ALA A 62 15.53 -12.56 -20.95
N ALA A 63 15.81 -11.44 -20.28
CA ALA A 63 16.51 -10.31 -20.88
C ALA A 63 17.96 -10.64 -21.24
N GLN A 64 18.67 -11.36 -20.36
CA GLN A 64 20.03 -11.81 -20.64
C GLN A 64 20.04 -12.79 -21.83
N HIS A 65 19.10 -13.71 -21.90
CA HIS A 65 18.96 -14.65 -23.00
C HIS A 65 18.67 -13.91 -24.33
N ALA A 66 17.77 -12.93 -24.32
CA ALA A 66 17.41 -12.15 -25.50
C ALA A 66 18.61 -11.38 -26.09
N LEU A 67 19.42 -10.77 -25.22
CA LEU A 67 20.58 -9.96 -25.64
C LEU A 67 21.78 -10.81 -26.06
N TYR A 68 22.14 -11.84 -25.29
CA TYR A 68 23.40 -12.59 -25.47
C TYR A 68 23.28 -13.86 -26.30
N LYS A 69 22.11 -14.52 -26.34
CA LYS A 69 21.90 -15.75 -27.14
C LYS A 69 21.12 -15.47 -28.42
N LEU A 70 20.01 -14.74 -28.35
CA LEU A 70 19.14 -14.47 -29.50
C LEU A 70 19.55 -13.23 -30.31
N HIS A 71 20.33 -12.32 -29.71
CA HIS A 71 20.76 -11.06 -30.30
C HIS A 71 19.61 -10.23 -30.90
N SER A 72 18.43 -10.29 -30.29
CA SER A 72 17.23 -9.60 -30.78
C SER A 72 16.88 -8.42 -29.87
N LYS A 73 17.00 -7.21 -30.43
CA LYS A 73 16.57 -5.98 -29.75
C LYS A 73 15.05 -5.96 -29.52
N TYR A 74 14.28 -6.45 -30.49
CA TYR A 74 12.82 -6.46 -30.43
C TYR A 74 12.30 -7.21 -29.20
N LEU A 75 12.86 -8.40 -28.92
CA LEU A 75 12.49 -9.19 -27.74
C LEU A 75 12.85 -8.46 -26.45
N TYR A 76 14.00 -7.80 -26.39
CA TYR A 76 14.38 -7.02 -25.23
C TYR A 76 13.44 -5.83 -25.00
N ASP A 77 13.07 -5.11 -26.05
CA ASP A 77 12.13 -3.99 -25.96
C ASP A 77 10.74 -4.46 -25.47
N GLU A 78 10.30 -5.66 -25.87
CA GLU A 78 9.06 -6.27 -25.36
C GLU A 78 9.18 -6.66 -23.87
N ILE A 79 10.27 -7.31 -23.47
CA ILE A 79 10.52 -7.68 -22.07
C ILE A 79 10.55 -6.40 -21.20
N GLU A 80 11.24 -5.35 -21.64
CA GLU A 80 11.33 -4.10 -20.91
C GLU A 80 9.95 -3.44 -20.74
N ALA A 81 9.12 -3.42 -21.79
CA ALA A 81 7.77 -2.90 -21.73
C ALA A 81 6.89 -3.70 -20.75
N GLU A 82 6.97 -5.03 -20.79
CA GLU A 82 6.20 -5.91 -19.91
C GLU A 82 6.62 -5.74 -18.44
N VAL A 83 7.93 -5.74 -18.17
CA VAL A 83 8.48 -5.55 -16.82
C VAL A 83 8.05 -4.23 -16.22
N ASN A 84 8.09 -3.13 -16.97
CA ASN A 84 7.68 -1.82 -16.46
C ASN A 84 6.21 -1.83 -16.00
N LEU A 85 5.31 -2.47 -16.76
CA LEU A 85 3.91 -2.57 -16.38
C LEU A 85 3.69 -3.51 -15.19
N CYS A 86 4.30 -4.70 -15.22
CA CYS A 86 4.25 -5.68 -14.13
C CYS A 86 4.74 -5.08 -12.82
N PHE A 87 5.90 -4.42 -12.86
CA PHE A 87 6.53 -3.84 -11.69
C PHE A 87 5.68 -2.70 -11.10
N HIS A 88 5.06 -1.87 -11.94
CA HIS A 88 4.15 -0.83 -11.47
C HIS A 88 2.93 -1.42 -10.73
N ASN A 89 2.25 -2.39 -11.35
CA ASN A 89 1.08 -3.05 -10.77
C ASN A 89 1.43 -3.81 -9.48
N PHE A 90 2.58 -4.50 -9.50
CA PHE A 90 3.14 -5.20 -8.35
C PHE A 90 3.37 -4.25 -7.18
N MET A 91 4.12 -3.17 -7.40
CA MET A 91 4.44 -2.20 -6.34
C MET A 91 3.20 -1.52 -5.79
N PHE A 92 2.24 -1.16 -6.65
CA PHE A 92 0.98 -0.56 -6.22
C PHE A 92 0.20 -1.51 -5.29
N THR A 93 0.02 -2.76 -5.70
CA THR A 93 -0.74 -3.77 -4.95
C THR A 93 -0.05 -4.11 -3.64
N LEU A 94 1.28 -4.31 -3.67
CA LEU A 94 2.09 -4.56 -2.49
C LEU A 94 1.98 -3.41 -1.48
N CYS A 95 2.14 -2.17 -1.93
CA CYS A 95 2.03 -1.00 -1.06
C CYS A 95 0.64 -0.91 -0.42
N GLN A 96 -0.42 -1.12 -1.21
CA GLN A 96 -1.80 -1.11 -0.69
C GLN A 96 -2.01 -2.17 0.41
N LYS A 97 -1.48 -3.38 0.23
CA LYS A 97 -1.56 -4.44 1.24
C LYS A 97 -0.78 -4.12 2.50
N ILE A 98 0.45 -3.63 2.37
CA ILE A 98 1.29 -3.19 3.48
C ILE A 98 0.59 -2.08 4.28
N PHE A 99 0.06 -1.06 3.60
CA PHE A 99 -0.65 0.04 4.25
C PHE A 99 -1.88 -0.44 5.02
N THR A 100 -2.69 -1.31 4.39
CA THR A 100 -3.89 -1.88 5.01
C THR A 100 -3.54 -2.68 6.26
N HIS A 101 -2.47 -3.49 6.20
CA HIS A 101 -1.98 -4.26 7.34
C HIS A 101 -1.58 -3.36 8.51
N PHE A 102 -0.79 -2.31 8.28
CA PHE A 102 -0.42 -1.36 9.34
C PHE A 102 -1.61 -0.57 9.90
N LYS A 103 -2.59 -0.22 9.06
CA LYS A 103 -3.84 0.46 9.50
C LYS A 103 -4.69 -0.43 10.39
N ILE A 104 -4.82 -1.71 10.04
CA ILE A 104 -5.53 -2.70 10.87
C ILE A 104 -4.81 -2.84 12.21
N HIS A 105 -3.49 -3.02 12.22
CA HIS A 105 -2.71 -3.10 13.47
C HIS A 105 -2.81 -1.85 14.34
N GLY A 106 -2.72 -0.66 13.73
CA GLY A 106 -2.91 0.62 14.44
C GLY A 106 -4.27 0.72 15.13
N THR A 107 -5.34 0.29 14.44
CA THR A 107 -6.71 0.30 14.95
C THR A 107 -6.92 -0.75 16.04
N THR A 108 -6.42 -1.97 15.83
CA THR A 108 -6.45 -3.06 16.83
C THR A 108 -5.72 -2.67 18.12
N SER A 109 -4.57 -1.98 18.00
CA SER A 109 -3.82 -1.49 19.15
C SER A 109 -4.59 -0.44 19.97
N LEU A 110 -5.41 0.39 19.31
CA LEU A 110 -6.18 1.46 19.96
C LEU A 110 -7.46 0.93 20.63
N ILE A 111 -8.20 0.03 19.96
CA ILE A 111 -9.43 -0.58 20.50
C ILE A 111 -9.14 -1.43 21.74
N GLY A 112 -7.92 -1.96 21.85
CA GLY A 112 -7.49 -2.77 22.97
C GLY A 112 -8.02 -4.20 22.89
N VAL A 113 -7.20 -5.14 23.37
CA VAL A 113 -7.46 -6.58 23.30
C VAL A 113 -8.74 -6.98 24.03
N GLU A 114 -9.16 -6.21 25.05
CA GLU A 114 -10.34 -6.52 25.85
C GLU A 114 -11.67 -6.31 25.14
N LEU A 115 -11.81 -5.24 24.34
CA LEU A 115 -13.02 -4.99 23.54
C LEU A 115 -13.09 -5.99 22.39
N LEU A 116 -11.96 -6.29 21.75
CA LEU A 116 -11.86 -7.34 20.73
C LEU A 116 -12.22 -8.73 21.28
N ARG A 117 -11.83 -9.04 22.53
CA ARG A 117 -12.20 -10.31 23.16
C ARG A 117 -13.70 -10.39 23.48
N LYS A 118 -14.35 -9.25 23.76
CA LYS A 118 -15.81 -9.19 23.97
C LYS A 118 -16.58 -9.35 22.67
N THR A 119 -16.09 -8.79 21.55
CA THR A 119 -16.70 -8.92 20.22
C THR A 119 -16.37 -10.25 19.52
N ASN A 120 -15.24 -10.90 19.84
CA ASN A 120 -14.91 -12.23 19.31
C ASN A 120 -15.83 -13.34 19.81
N LYS A 121 -16.54 -13.15 20.94
CA LYS A 121 -17.58 -14.08 21.40
C LYS A 121 -18.79 -14.14 20.45
N THR A 122 -18.97 -13.15 19.59
CA THR A 122 -20.05 -13.09 18.58
C THR A 122 -19.59 -13.49 17.18
N GLY A 123 -18.42 -14.13 17.04
CA GLY A 123 -18.09 -14.99 15.89
C GLY A 123 -17.68 -14.34 14.56
N HIS A 124 -17.40 -13.03 14.52
CA HIS A 124 -17.10 -12.34 13.24
C HIS A 124 -15.73 -11.64 13.15
N PHE A 125 -14.89 -11.69 14.20
CA PHE A 125 -13.58 -11.00 14.24
C PHE A 125 -12.40 -11.95 14.49
N GLN A 126 -12.54 -13.24 14.15
CA GLN A 126 -11.40 -14.14 14.00
C GLN A 126 -11.24 -14.49 12.53
N ASN A 127 -10.16 -14.03 11.92
CA ASN A 127 -9.13 -14.88 11.33
C ASN A 127 -7.92 -14.03 10.91
N ASP A 128 -6.74 -14.51 11.28
CA ASP A 128 -5.42 -14.15 10.74
C ASP A 128 -4.96 -12.70 10.89
N TYR A 129 -4.74 -12.26 12.13
CA TYR A 129 -3.83 -11.13 12.35
C TYR A 129 -2.42 -11.58 11.95
N LEU A 130 -2.03 -11.29 10.70
CA LEU A 130 -0.67 -11.46 10.23
C LEU A 130 0.27 -10.76 11.22
N PRO A 131 1.31 -11.45 11.74
CA PRO A 131 2.30 -10.83 12.61
C PRO A 131 2.85 -9.53 12.01
N LEU A 132 3.22 -8.57 12.87
CA LEU A 132 3.83 -7.30 12.45
C LEU A 132 5.04 -7.52 11.53
N ASP A 133 5.72 -8.66 11.68
CA ASP A 133 6.94 -9.00 10.95
C ASP A 133 6.70 -9.56 9.54
N HIS A 134 5.44 -9.72 9.10
CA HIS A 134 5.11 -10.34 7.81
C HIS A 134 5.77 -9.67 6.61
N TYR A 135 5.92 -8.34 6.62
CA TYR A 135 6.52 -7.57 5.54
C TYR A 135 7.98 -7.16 5.82
N ASP A 136 8.58 -7.60 6.92
CA ASP A 136 9.85 -7.07 7.39
C ASP A 136 11.02 -7.40 6.43
N SER A 137 11.00 -8.58 5.80
CA SER A 137 11.96 -8.96 4.76
C SER A 137 11.90 -8.03 3.54
N VAL A 138 10.68 -7.75 3.05
CA VAL A 138 10.43 -6.88 1.89
C VAL A 138 10.75 -5.41 2.21
N LEU A 139 10.39 -4.94 3.40
CA LEU A 139 10.65 -3.56 3.84
C LEU A 139 12.14 -3.28 4.06
N ARG A 140 12.93 -4.29 4.47
CA ARG A 140 14.39 -4.18 4.63
C ARG A 140 15.16 -4.20 3.32
N GLN A 141 14.57 -4.65 2.21
CA GLN A 141 15.25 -4.72 0.92
C GLN A 141 15.48 -3.32 0.33
N LYS A 142 16.76 -2.91 0.29
CA LYS A 142 17.18 -1.59 -0.19
C LYS A 142 17.50 -1.53 -1.68
N SER A 143 17.88 -2.64 -2.28
CA SER A 143 18.30 -2.69 -3.68
C SER A 143 17.88 -4.00 -4.31
N PHE A 144 17.08 -3.93 -5.36
CA PHE A 144 16.72 -5.04 -6.22
C PHE A 144 17.21 -4.75 -7.63
N MET A 145 17.95 -5.68 -8.23
CA MET A 145 18.48 -5.51 -9.59
C MET A 145 17.47 -6.06 -10.59
N LEU A 146 16.96 -5.20 -11.47
CA LEU A 146 15.99 -5.56 -12.49
C LEU A 146 16.36 -4.92 -13.82
N LEU A 147 16.57 -5.75 -14.85
CA LEU A 147 17.04 -5.36 -16.18
C LEU A 147 18.30 -4.48 -16.14
N GLY A 148 19.18 -4.71 -15.16
CA GLY A 148 20.40 -3.92 -14.93
C GLY A 148 20.19 -2.60 -14.17
N ARG A 149 18.96 -2.25 -13.81
CA ARG A 149 18.63 -1.09 -12.97
C ARG A 149 18.67 -1.51 -11.51
N ASN A 150 19.26 -0.67 -10.65
CA ASN A 150 19.20 -0.86 -9.20
C ASN A 150 18.01 -0.09 -8.65
N ILE A 151 16.97 -0.80 -8.27
CA ILE A 151 15.71 -0.24 -7.78
C ILE A 151 15.72 -0.27 -6.25
N ASN A 152 15.49 0.90 -5.65
CA ASN A 152 15.33 1.01 -4.20
C ASN A 152 13.86 0.80 -3.80
N ILE A 153 13.53 -0.44 -3.47
CA ILE A 153 12.17 -0.86 -3.09
C ILE A 153 11.71 -0.12 -1.84
N SER A 154 12.54 -0.03 -0.80
CA SER A 154 12.22 0.68 0.44
C SER A 154 11.84 2.16 0.22
N LYS A 155 12.53 2.85 -0.69
CA LYS A 155 12.19 4.24 -1.05
C LYS A 155 10.85 4.33 -1.77
N ILE A 156 10.60 3.48 -2.76
CA ILE A 156 9.33 3.46 -3.49
C ILE A 156 8.16 3.16 -2.55
N ILE A 157 8.34 2.22 -1.62
CA ILE A 157 7.33 1.93 -0.60
C ILE A 157 7.11 3.17 0.29
N SER A 158 8.18 3.81 0.77
CA SER A 158 8.08 5.02 1.61
C SER A 158 7.29 6.14 0.95
N ASP A 159 7.60 6.47 -0.30
CA ASP A 159 6.93 7.53 -1.06
C ASP A 159 5.43 7.21 -1.24
N ASN A 160 5.10 5.95 -1.56
CA ASN A 160 3.71 5.51 -1.66
C ASN A 160 2.98 5.50 -0.30
N MET A 161 3.64 5.09 0.79
CA MET A 161 3.06 5.13 2.14
C MET A 161 2.71 6.55 2.57
N CYS A 162 3.56 7.53 2.27
CA CYS A 162 3.28 8.95 2.53
C CYS A 162 2.02 9.40 1.78
N ASN A 163 1.88 9.04 0.50
CA ASN A 163 0.71 9.38 -0.31
C ASN A 163 -0.57 8.72 0.22
N PHE A 164 -0.52 7.43 0.58
CA PHE A 164 -1.66 6.72 1.17
C PHE A 164 -2.05 7.30 2.53
N MET A 165 -1.09 7.69 3.37
CA MET A 165 -1.37 8.34 4.65
C MET A 165 -2.04 9.69 4.43
N LYS A 166 -1.54 10.52 3.51
CA LYS A 166 -2.15 11.81 3.17
C LYS A 166 -3.60 11.64 2.69
N SER A 167 -3.84 10.74 1.75
CA SER A 167 -5.20 10.44 1.26
C SER A 167 -6.11 9.91 2.38
N SER A 168 -5.58 9.08 3.30
CA SER A 168 -6.33 8.63 4.47
C SER A 168 -6.71 9.80 5.40
N LEU A 169 -5.82 10.77 5.63
CA LEU A 169 -6.10 11.94 6.46
C LEU A 169 -7.12 12.87 5.80
N GLU A 170 -7.00 13.13 4.50
CA GLU A 170 -7.97 13.89 3.71
C GLU A 170 -9.37 13.26 3.78
N THR A 171 -9.46 11.93 3.72
CA THR A 171 -10.72 11.20 3.84
C THR A 171 -11.32 11.35 5.25
N ILE A 172 -10.48 11.30 6.30
CA ILE A 172 -10.91 11.49 7.69
C ILE A 172 -11.48 12.90 7.90
N ILE A 173 -10.77 13.93 7.42
CA ILE A 173 -11.21 15.32 7.53
C ILE A 173 -12.49 15.55 6.72
N SER A 174 -12.57 15.02 5.50
CA SER A 174 -13.77 15.15 4.66
C SER A 174 -14.99 14.44 5.26
N LYS A 175 -14.78 13.32 5.97
CA LYS A 175 -15.86 12.65 6.72
C LYS A 175 -16.33 13.52 7.90
N PHE A 176 -15.42 14.20 8.59
CA PHE A 176 -15.78 15.11 9.68
C PHE A 176 -16.58 16.31 9.18
N GLU A 177 -16.21 16.89 8.03
CA GLU A 177 -16.97 17.98 7.38
C GLU A 177 -18.41 17.61 7.02
N GLN A 178 -18.71 16.32 6.87
CA GLN A 178 -20.06 15.81 6.60
C GLN A 178 -20.83 15.47 7.88
N SER A 179 -20.20 15.53 9.04
CA SER A 179 -20.76 15.13 10.34
C SER A 179 -21.05 16.34 11.22
N ASP A 180 -21.91 16.15 12.22
CA ASP A 180 -22.25 17.17 13.22
C ASP A 180 -21.12 17.32 14.25
N ILE A 181 -21.27 18.27 15.19
CA ILE A 181 -20.25 18.58 16.21
C ILE A 181 -19.89 17.38 17.11
N THR A 182 -20.80 16.42 17.29
CA THR A 182 -20.55 15.18 18.05
C THR A 182 -19.53 14.27 17.38
N GLY A 183 -19.32 14.42 16.06
CA GLY A 183 -18.34 13.69 15.27
C GLY A 183 -16.88 14.02 15.61
N VAL A 184 -16.61 15.00 16.51
CA VAL A 184 -15.25 15.31 16.98
C VAL A 184 -14.61 14.10 17.70
N ILE A 185 -15.41 13.29 18.40
CA ILE A 185 -14.91 12.08 19.07
C ILE A 185 -14.44 11.05 18.03
N ASP A 186 -15.22 10.85 16.97
CA ASP A 186 -14.87 9.95 15.88
C ASP A 186 -13.62 10.45 15.14
N LEU A 187 -13.51 11.76 14.92
CA LEU A 187 -12.33 12.39 14.33
C LEU A 187 -11.07 12.09 15.16
N ASP A 188 -11.12 12.34 16.47
CA ASP A 188 -9.98 12.09 17.37
C ASP A 188 -9.57 10.60 17.34
N LEU A 189 -10.54 9.68 17.44
CA LEU A 189 -10.27 8.24 17.37
C LEU A 189 -9.64 7.83 16.02
N MET A 190 -10.14 8.36 14.90
CA MET A 190 -9.61 8.05 13.56
C MET A 190 -8.20 8.63 13.34
N LEU A 191 -7.93 9.83 13.88
CA LEU A 191 -6.61 10.44 13.86
C LEU A 191 -5.62 9.67 14.74
N GLN A 192 -6.02 9.24 15.94
CA GLN A 192 -5.20 8.41 16.82
C GLN A 192 -4.87 7.05 16.19
N SER A 193 -5.84 6.39 15.56
CA SER A 193 -5.61 5.14 14.79
C SER A 193 -4.57 5.35 13.68
N SER A 194 -4.71 6.44 12.93
CA SER A 194 -3.80 6.78 11.84
C SER A 194 -2.39 7.13 12.33
N LYS A 195 -2.28 7.81 13.48
CA LYS A 195 -1.01 8.10 14.15
C LYS A 195 -0.33 6.82 14.65
N MET A 196 -1.09 5.87 15.21
CA MET A 196 -0.55 4.56 15.61
C MET A 196 -0.03 3.77 14.40
N ALA A 197 -0.79 3.73 13.29
CA ALA A 197 -0.35 3.11 12.05
C ALA A 197 0.93 3.77 11.50
N PHE A 198 1.01 5.11 11.53
CA PHE A 198 2.21 5.86 11.16
C PHE A 198 3.42 5.49 12.03
N ASN A 199 3.24 5.40 13.34
CA ASN A 199 4.32 5.01 14.26
C ASN A 199 4.83 3.59 13.99
N PHE A 200 3.97 2.65 13.59
CA PHE A 200 4.41 1.31 13.19
C PHE A 200 5.22 1.34 11.88
N MET A 201 4.75 2.09 10.88
CA MET A 201 5.47 2.23 9.61
C MET A 201 6.83 2.94 9.78
N SER A 202 6.89 3.96 10.62
CA SER A 202 8.11 4.75 10.89
C SER A 202 9.24 3.93 11.53
N LYS A 203 8.96 2.72 12.05
CA LYS A 203 10.01 1.81 12.55
C LYS A 203 10.81 1.18 11.41
N TYR A 204 10.17 0.96 10.26
CA TYR A 204 10.76 0.27 9.12
C TYR A 204 11.15 1.23 7.98
N LEU A 205 10.45 2.36 7.87
CA LEU A 205 10.57 3.33 6.77
C LEU A 205 10.94 4.72 7.28
N THR A 206 11.71 5.46 6.48
CA THR A 206 11.99 6.87 6.73
C THR A 206 10.87 7.72 6.15
N LEU A 207 9.95 8.18 7.00
CA LEU A 207 8.77 8.94 6.60
C LEU A 207 8.89 10.41 7.04
N GLU A 208 8.17 11.30 6.35
CA GLU A 208 7.95 12.68 6.80
C GLU A 208 7.14 12.68 8.10
N SER A 209 7.36 13.67 8.97
CA SER A 209 6.61 13.79 10.24
C SER A 209 5.09 13.79 10.03
N PHE A 210 4.38 13.03 10.87
CA PHE A 210 2.91 12.96 10.84
C PHE A 210 2.24 14.33 10.94
N GLU A 211 2.80 15.25 11.74
CA GLU A 211 2.27 16.61 11.91
C GLU A 211 2.29 17.40 10.59
N SER A 212 3.37 17.30 9.80
CA SER A 212 3.43 17.93 8.48
C SER A 212 2.36 17.36 7.54
N LEU A 213 2.18 16.03 7.52
CA LEU A 213 1.13 15.40 6.71
C LEU A 213 -0.28 15.84 7.13
N LEU A 214 -0.53 15.98 8.43
CA LEU A 214 -1.79 16.48 8.96
C LEU A 214 -2.02 17.94 8.57
N MET A 215 -1.02 18.81 8.72
CA MET A 215 -1.12 20.22 8.33
C MET A 215 -1.37 20.40 6.84
N GLN A 216 -0.78 19.54 6.00
CA GLN A 216 -1.04 19.52 4.57
C GLN A 216 -2.48 19.10 4.25
N ALA A 217 -3.01 18.07 4.93
CA ALA A 217 -4.38 17.58 4.71
C ALA A 217 -5.45 18.54 5.26
N ASP A 218 -5.16 19.23 6.37
CA ASP A 218 -6.02 20.24 7.00
C ASP A 218 -5.95 21.60 6.29
N GLU A 219 -5.09 21.74 5.27
CA GLU A 219 -4.84 22.99 4.53
C GLU A 219 -4.45 24.19 5.41
N ALA A 220 -3.98 23.95 6.64
CA ALA A 220 -3.62 24.98 7.62
C ALA A 220 -2.42 25.84 7.16
N LEU A 221 -1.68 25.39 6.14
CA LEU A 221 -0.56 26.11 5.51
C LEU A 221 -0.99 26.96 4.30
N SER A 222 -2.26 26.92 3.90
CA SER A 222 -2.75 27.69 2.76
C SER A 222 -2.93 29.16 3.12
N MET A 223 -2.47 30.08 2.26
CA MET A 223 -2.64 31.54 2.45
C MET A 223 -4.10 31.99 2.57
N VAL A 224 -5.05 31.12 2.19
CA VAL A 224 -6.48 31.41 2.15
C VAL A 224 -7.20 30.96 3.43
N ASN A 225 -6.69 29.94 4.14
CA ASN A 225 -7.34 29.33 5.31
C ASN A 225 -6.45 29.44 6.56
N PHE A 226 -6.58 30.54 7.30
CA PHE A 226 -5.80 30.78 8.53
C PHE A 226 -6.11 29.82 9.68
N ASN A 227 -7.27 29.18 9.67
CA ASN A 227 -7.75 28.34 10.78
C ASN A 227 -7.73 26.83 10.49
N GLY A 228 -7.38 26.40 9.27
CA GLY A 228 -7.52 24.99 8.85
C GLY A 228 -8.98 24.56 8.63
N ARG A 229 -9.17 23.38 8.03
CA ARG A 229 -10.49 22.82 7.69
C ARG A 229 -11.26 22.40 8.95
N ILE A 230 -10.59 21.74 9.89
CA ILE A 230 -11.21 21.21 11.12
C ILE A 230 -11.84 22.34 11.96
N VAL A 231 -11.08 23.40 12.24
CA VAL A 231 -11.57 24.52 13.08
C VAL A 231 -12.70 25.27 12.37
N SER A 232 -12.59 25.46 11.06
CA SER A 232 -13.63 26.13 10.27
C SER A 232 -14.96 25.38 10.33
N HIS A 233 -14.92 24.04 10.24
CA HIS A 233 -16.11 23.20 10.40
C HIS A 233 -16.69 23.28 11.82
N ILE A 234 -15.85 23.22 12.85
CA ILE A 234 -16.30 23.35 14.25
C ILE A 234 -17.03 24.67 14.46
N ILE A 235 -16.49 25.79 13.97
CA ILE A 235 -17.14 27.11 14.09
C ILE A 235 -18.49 27.13 13.36
N ALA A 236 -18.55 26.56 12.15
CA ALA A 236 -19.79 26.49 11.38
C ALA A 236 -20.87 25.66 12.10
N GLN A 237 -20.49 24.51 12.67
CA GLN A 237 -21.40 23.64 13.41
C GLN A 237 -21.85 24.24 14.74
N LEU A 238 -20.97 24.98 15.42
CA LEU A 238 -21.35 25.71 16.63
C LEU A 238 -22.43 26.75 16.36
N TYR A 239 -22.31 27.49 15.25
CA TYR A 239 -23.27 28.53 14.88
C TYR A 239 -24.58 27.96 14.34
N ASN A 240 -24.51 26.96 13.45
CA ASN A 240 -25.69 26.46 12.72
C ASN A 240 -26.48 25.36 13.44
N ASP A 241 -25.86 24.56 14.31
CA ASP A 241 -26.50 23.42 14.95
C ASP A 241 -26.48 23.53 16.49
N PHE A 242 -25.29 23.66 17.08
CA PHE A 242 -25.13 23.56 18.53
C PHE A 242 -25.95 24.61 19.30
N LEU A 243 -25.87 25.88 18.90
CA LEU A 243 -26.57 26.96 19.62
C LEU A 243 -28.09 26.92 19.48
N GLU A 244 -28.62 26.36 18.39
CA GLU A 244 -30.07 26.34 18.12
C GLU A 244 -30.73 25.07 18.67
N ASN A 245 -30.05 23.92 18.59
CA ASN A 245 -30.66 22.61 18.82
C ASN A 245 -30.28 21.94 20.15
N TRP A 246 -29.26 22.43 20.87
CA TRP A 246 -28.77 21.78 22.09
C TRP A 246 -29.16 22.52 23.37
N CYS A 247 -29.60 21.75 24.39
CA CYS A 247 -29.95 22.25 25.71
C CYS A 247 -28.93 21.79 26.75
N TYR A 248 -28.31 22.73 27.45
CA TYR A 248 -27.41 22.42 28.55
C TYR A 248 -28.19 21.93 29.78
N ASN A 249 -27.82 20.77 30.31
CA ASN A 249 -28.37 20.24 31.57
C ASN A 249 -27.32 20.31 32.68
N SER A 250 -27.48 21.26 33.59
CA SER A 250 -26.56 21.49 34.71
C SER A 250 -26.49 20.36 35.74
N SER A 251 -27.42 19.40 35.71
CA SER A 251 -27.45 18.28 36.67
C SER A 251 -26.52 17.14 36.27
N THR A 252 -26.14 17.04 35.00
CA THR A 252 -25.33 15.95 34.45
C THR A 252 -23.91 16.36 34.06
N GLU A 253 -23.60 17.67 34.16
CA GLU A 253 -22.40 18.38 33.68
C GLU A 253 -22.09 18.24 32.19
#